data_AF-A0A7C3D6A2-F1
#
_entry.id   AF-A0A7C3D6A2-F1
#
_cell.length_a   1.000
_cell.length_b   1.000
_cell.length_c   1.000
_cell.angle_alpha   90.00
_cell.angle_beta   90.00
_cell.angle_gamma   90.00
#
_symmetry.space_group_name_H-M   'P 1'
#
loop_
_entity.id
_entity.type
_entity.pdbx_description
1 polymer ?
#
loop_
_entity_poly.entity_id
_entity_poly.type
_entity_poly.pdbx_seq_one_letter_code
_entity_poly.pdbx_strand_id
1 'polypeptide(L)'
;MKKLFVAVLAVFLLQSAVWAAGVKTVRVERPQVEEFLGYVPNTIVVKFDEATFSRFNPATLKAGRTGVPAVDRLGSKLGVVLLEQRFPKARPTYYNGRRIDLRGWFRVKFAGKVDVESVVQQYKRLRGVIDAQPIGVHTVLATPNDDHYADQWHLNQDNDHDVDAPEAWDIETGDEQVIVSILDTGVRYFHKDLGGANASYDTPTDVDGNMWINWAEKNGVDGVDDDGNGYVDDWVGWDFVDDAGDFFYPVYPGEDGDDPDNDPRDFNGHGTHCAGNIAAMNNNGYGTAAVSGGWGDGSLSVSGNGVKVMALRIGYSASLLNTG
;
A
#
# COMPACT_ATOMS: atom_id res chain seq x y z
N MET A 1 76.42 7.90 -39.31
CA MET A 1 75.34 7.17 -38.59
C MET A 1 74.16 8.12 -38.37
N LYS A 2 72.97 7.70 -38.83
CA LYS A 2 71.59 8.08 -38.44
C LYS A 2 71.09 9.51 -38.80
N LYS A 3 70.22 9.68 -39.82
CA LYS A 3 68.70 9.66 -39.88
C LYS A 3 68.16 11.12 -39.87
N LEU A 4 67.58 11.75 -40.92
CA LEU A 4 66.36 11.54 -41.76
C LEU A 4 65.07 11.61 -40.89
N PHE A 5 64.09 12.53 -40.99
CA PHE A 5 63.17 12.90 -42.10
C PHE A 5 62.38 14.22 -41.77
N VAL A 6 62.31 15.24 -42.65
CA VAL A 6 61.15 15.77 -43.47
C VAL A 6 59.86 16.09 -42.68
N ALA A 7 59.48 17.36 -42.45
CA ALA A 7 58.70 18.32 -43.28
C ALA A 7 57.21 17.99 -43.50
N VAL A 8 56.31 18.90 -43.09
CA VAL A 8 55.39 19.71 -43.92
C VAL A 8 54.25 20.27 -43.06
N LEU A 9 54.06 21.58 -43.18
CA LEU A 9 53.00 22.40 -42.60
C LEU A 9 51.78 22.42 -43.56
N ALA A 10 50.58 22.50 -42.97
CA ALA A 10 49.28 22.82 -43.57
C ALA A 10 48.55 21.71 -44.35
N VAL A 11 47.42 21.25 -43.80
CA VAL A 11 46.06 21.48 -44.32
C VAL A 11 45.07 21.11 -43.20
N PHE A 12 44.30 22.10 -42.75
CA PHE A 12 43.04 21.92 -42.04
C PHE A 12 42.07 21.15 -42.93
N LEU A 13 41.50 20.03 -42.48
CA LEU A 13 40.17 19.52 -42.84
C LEU A 13 39.85 18.25 -42.03
N LEU A 14 38.83 18.35 -41.18
CA LEU A 14 37.87 17.30 -40.76
C LEU A 14 38.49 15.92 -40.44
N GLN A 15 38.58 15.50 -39.18
CA GLN A 15 37.40 14.94 -38.50
C GLN A 15 37.40 15.33 -37.02
N SER A 16 36.49 16.25 -36.69
CA SER A 16 35.91 16.34 -35.36
C SER A 16 35.20 15.02 -35.05
N ALA A 17 35.90 14.10 -34.38
CA ALA A 17 35.22 13.09 -33.57
C ALA A 17 34.58 13.84 -32.40
N VAL A 18 33.46 14.51 -32.66
CA VAL A 18 32.55 14.94 -31.62
C VAL A 18 32.07 13.66 -31.00
N TRP A 19 32.61 13.37 -29.83
CA TRP A 19 32.05 12.41 -28.90
C TRP A 19 30.57 12.78 -28.74
N ALA A 20 29.70 12.01 -29.37
CA ALA A 20 28.31 11.90 -28.97
C ALA A 20 28.30 11.18 -27.61
N ALA A 21 28.88 11.81 -26.60
CA ALA A 21 28.60 11.48 -25.22
C ALA A 21 27.16 11.92 -25.02
N GLY A 22 26.24 10.98 -25.25
CA GLY A 22 24.86 11.13 -24.84
C GLY A 22 24.79 11.54 -23.37
N VAL A 23 23.61 11.96 -22.92
CA VAL A 23 23.32 11.87 -21.49
C VAL A 23 23.73 10.47 -21.08
N LYS A 24 24.78 10.34 -20.24
CA LYS A 24 25.02 9.11 -19.50
C LYS A 24 23.75 8.93 -18.70
N THR A 25 22.79 8.21 -19.25
CA THR A 25 21.85 7.46 -18.43
C THR A 25 22.77 6.63 -17.57
N VAL A 26 22.87 7.00 -16.29
CA VAL A 26 23.39 6.06 -15.32
C VAL A 26 22.46 4.87 -15.50
N ARG A 27 22.99 3.79 -16.08
CA ARG A 27 22.36 2.50 -15.94
C ARG A 27 22.48 2.27 -14.45
N VAL A 28 21.42 2.60 -13.72
CA VAL A 28 21.29 2.11 -12.36
C VAL A 28 21.21 0.60 -12.58
N GLU A 29 22.36 -0.06 -12.42
CA GLU A 29 22.37 -1.51 -12.28
C GLU A 29 21.39 -1.77 -11.15
N ARG A 30 20.38 -2.59 -11.48
CA ARG A 30 19.20 -2.85 -10.65
C ARG A 30 19.65 -2.85 -9.19
N PRO A 31 19.29 -1.85 -8.38
CA PRO A 31 19.21 -2.12 -6.96
C PRO A 31 18.24 -3.30 -6.89
N GLN A 32 18.54 -4.32 -6.11
CA GLN A 32 17.49 -5.27 -5.75
C GLN A 32 16.48 -4.45 -4.95
N VAL A 33 15.53 -3.84 -5.67
CA VAL A 33 14.32 -3.31 -5.08
C VAL A 33 13.41 -4.52 -5.12
N GLU A 34 13.18 -5.12 -3.96
CA GLU A 34 12.33 -6.31 -3.78
C GLU A 34 10.87 -6.06 -4.24
N GLU A 35 10.56 -4.81 -4.59
CA GLU A 35 9.28 -4.21 -4.99
C GLU A 35 8.95 -4.23 -6.51
N PHE A 36 9.78 -4.83 -7.38
CA PHE A 36 9.55 -4.79 -8.84
C PHE A 36 8.56 -5.88 -9.31
N LEU A 37 7.31 -5.47 -9.56
CA LEU A 37 6.23 -6.37 -10.00
C LEU A 37 6.22 -6.69 -11.50
N GLY A 38 7.01 -5.95 -12.29
CA GLY A 38 7.09 -6.13 -13.74
C GLY A 38 6.85 -4.83 -14.51
N TYR A 39 6.41 -4.97 -15.76
CA TYR A 39 6.22 -3.83 -16.67
C TYR A 39 4.77 -3.69 -17.10
N VAL A 40 4.34 -2.45 -17.40
CA VAL A 40 3.04 -2.21 -18.04
C VAL A 40 2.99 -2.99 -19.37
N PRO A 41 2.11 -3.99 -19.53
CA PRO A 41 2.31 -5.07 -20.51
C PRO A 41 2.06 -4.66 -21.97
N ASN A 42 1.48 -3.49 -22.21
CA ASN A 42 1.10 -3.00 -23.55
C ASN A 42 1.58 -1.57 -23.81
N THR A 43 2.55 -1.07 -23.05
CA THR A 43 2.97 0.32 -23.14
C THR A 43 4.47 0.47 -22.91
N ILE A 44 5.12 1.30 -23.72
CA ILE A 44 6.50 1.75 -23.50
C ILE A 44 6.59 3.27 -23.62
N VAL A 45 7.72 3.82 -23.22
CA VAL A 45 8.09 5.22 -23.46
C VAL A 45 9.26 5.29 -24.43
N VAL A 46 9.17 6.15 -25.44
CA VAL A 46 10.19 6.34 -26.47
C VAL A 46 10.57 7.82 -26.54
N LYS A 47 11.87 8.10 -26.56
CA LYS A 47 12.42 9.42 -26.81
C LYS A 47 12.91 9.51 -28.24
N PHE A 48 12.32 10.40 -29.03
CA PHE A 48 12.77 10.74 -30.38
C PHE A 48 13.61 12.01 -30.38
N ASP A 49 14.53 12.13 -31.35
CA ASP A 49 15.23 13.38 -31.61
C ASP A 49 14.32 14.43 -32.28
N GLU A 50 14.73 15.70 -32.18
CA GLU A 50 13.94 16.82 -32.70
C GLU A 50 13.69 16.73 -34.20
N ALA A 51 14.68 16.27 -34.98
CA ALA A 51 14.53 16.11 -36.42
C ALA A 51 13.46 15.08 -36.79
N THR A 52 13.27 14.07 -35.94
CA THR A 52 12.29 13.01 -36.12
C THR A 52 10.91 13.43 -35.65
N PHE A 53 10.77 13.86 -34.39
CA PHE A 53 9.43 14.17 -33.86
C PHE A 53 8.83 15.44 -34.46
N SER A 54 9.63 16.38 -34.95
CA SER A 54 9.12 17.58 -35.64
C SER A 54 8.44 17.25 -36.98
N ARG A 55 8.66 16.05 -37.52
CA ARG A 55 7.99 15.54 -38.72
C ARG A 55 6.71 14.79 -38.40
N PHE A 56 6.39 14.59 -37.11
CA PHE A 56 5.20 13.84 -36.75
C PHE A 56 3.95 14.62 -37.11
N ASN A 57 2.96 13.95 -37.70
CA ASN A 57 1.64 14.51 -37.96
C ASN A 57 0.78 14.40 -36.69
N PRO A 58 0.49 15.51 -35.98
CA PRO A 58 -0.24 15.45 -34.72
C PRO A 58 -1.65 14.88 -34.86
N ALA A 59 -2.28 15.04 -36.03
CA ALA A 59 -3.63 14.56 -36.29
C ALA A 59 -3.71 13.02 -36.32
N THR A 60 -2.61 12.31 -36.57
CA THR A 60 -2.61 10.85 -36.72
C THR A 60 -2.04 10.11 -35.51
N LEU A 61 -1.44 10.82 -34.54
CA LEU A 61 -0.82 10.22 -33.36
C LEU A 61 -1.80 9.41 -32.51
N LYS A 62 -3.04 9.89 -32.37
CA LYS A 62 -4.13 9.18 -31.67
C LYS A 62 -4.56 7.88 -32.35
N ALA A 63 -4.17 7.67 -33.61
CA ALA A 63 -4.40 6.45 -34.36
C ALA A 63 -3.11 5.63 -34.55
N GLY A 64 -2.10 5.86 -33.72
CA GLY A 64 -0.86 5.08 -33.72
C GLY A 64 0.12 5.43 -34.86
N ARG A 65 -0.11 6.53 -35.60
CA ARG A 65 0.69 6.88 -36.79
C ARG A 65 1.38 8.22 -36.62
N THR A 66 2.66 8.25 -36.96
CA THR A 66 3.54 9.42 -36.90
C THR A 66 3.63 10.15 -38.23
N GLY A 67 3.44 9.50 -39.37
CA GLY A 67 3.78 10.05 -40.69
C GLY A 67 5.25 9.90 -41.05
N VAL A 68 6.07 9.30 -40.18
CA VAL A 68 7.46 8.94 -40.47
C VAL A 68 7.50 7.45 -40.87
N PRO A 69 7.84 7.11 -42.13
CA PRO A 69 7.66 5.75 -42.66
C PRO A 69 8.36 4.65 -41.86
N ALA A 70 9.56 4.92 -41.32
CA ALA A 70 10.29 3.93 -40.53
C ALA A 70 9.59 3.63 -39.18
N VAL A 71 9.07 4.65 -38.52
CA VAL A 71 8.35 4.52 -37.25
C VAL A 71 7.00 3.87 -37.48
N ASP A 72 6.28 4.28 -38.53
CA ASP A 72 4.96 3.74 -38.86
C ASP A 72 5.01 2.28 -39.30
N ARG A 73 6.04 1.86 -40.05
CA ARG A 73 6.24 0.45 -40.40
C ARG A 73 6.45 -0.42 -39.16
N LEU A 74 7.29 0.02 -38.22
CA LEU A 74 7.50 -0.71 -36.98
C LEU A 74 6.22 -0.70 -36.13
N GLY A 75 5.58 0.46 -36.00
CA GLY A 75 4.35 0.61 -35.22
C GLY A 75 3.22 -0.27 -35.74
N SER A 76 3.03 -0.36 -37.05
CA SER A 76 2.06 -1.26 -37.67
C SER A 76 2.38 -2.73 -37.41
N LYS A 77 3.65 -3.14 -37.52
CA LYS A 77 4.08 -4.52 -37.20
C LYS A 77 3.82 -4.90 -35.74
N LEU A 78 3.99 -3.95 -34.82
CA LEU A 78 3.83 -4.15 -33.38
C LEU A 78 2.41 -3.88 -32.88
N GLY A 79 1.48 -3.48 -33.74
CA GLY A 79 0.11 -3.18 -33.35
C GLY A 79 -0.03 -1.91 -32.50
N VAL A 80 0.73 -0.85 -32.79
CA VAL A 80 0.61 0.45 -32.11
C VAL A 80 -0.74 1.08 -32.42
N VAL A 81 -1.46 1.46 -31.37
CA VAL A 81 -2.78 2.11 -31.45
C VAL A 81 -2.74 3.58 -31.04
N LEU A 82 -1.70 3.99 -30.31
CA LEU A 82 -1.57 5.36 -29.81
C LEU A 82 -0.09 5.73 -29.68
N LEU A 83 0.25 6.92 -30.15
CA LEU A 83 1.42 7.67 -29.70
C LEU A 83 0.93 8.96 -29.03
N GLU A 84 1.45 9.26 -27.85
CA GLU A 84 1.07 10.46 -27.09
C GLU A 84 2.32 11.19 -26.60
N GLN A 85 2.46 12.45 -27.01
CA GLN A 85 3.54 13.30 -26.55
C GLN A 85 3.35 13.65 -25.07
N ARG A 86 4.35 13.39 -24.22
CA ARG A 86 4.24 13.58 -22.77
C ARG A 86 4.44 15.03 -22.32
N PHE A 87 5.20 15.81 -23.09
CA PHE A 87 5.51 17.20 -22.75
C PHE A 87 5.27 18.15 -23.93
N PRO A 88 4.02 18.25 -24.46
CA PRO A 88 3.73 19.04 -25.66
C PRO A 88 3.95 20.54 -25.48
N LYS A 89 3.89 21.05 -24.25
CA LYS A 89 4.10 22.47 -23.91
C LYS A 89 5.52 22.79 -23.43
N ALA A 90 6.41 21.79 -23.32
CA ALA A 90 7.76 22.03 -22.85
C ALA A 90 8.55 22.87 -23.86
N ARG A 91 9.47 23.70 -23.34
CA ARG A 91 10.45 24.43 -24.15
C ARG A 91 11.84 23.83 -23.90
N PRO A 92 12.71 23.75 -24.90
CA PRO A 92 14.09 23.31 -24.68
C PRO A 92 14.77 24.21 -23.65
N THR A 93 15.45 23.59 -22.68
CA THR A 93 16.25 24.28 -21.66
C THR A 93 17.71 23.85 -21.76
N TYR A 94 18.58 24.53 -21.01
CA TYR A 94 19.98 24.15 -20.88
C TYR A 94 20.30 23.90 -19.41
N TYR A 95 21.00 22.80 -19.14
CA TYR A 95 21.51 22.46 -17.82
C TYR A 95 22.96 22.01 -17.95
N ASN A 96 23.89 22.66 -17.23
CA ASN A 96 25.34 22.43 -17.34
C ASN A 96 25.84 22.42 -18.80
N GLY A 97 25.39 23.38 -19.61
CA GLY A 97 25.74 23.51 -21.03
C GLY A 97 25.09 22.49 -21.97
N ARG A 98 24.28 21.55 -21.46
CA ARG A 98 23.59 20.53 -22.26
C ARG A 98 22.16 20.95 -22.56
N ARG A 99 21.75 20.85 -23.82
CA ARG A 99 20.38 21.09 -24.25
C ARG A 99 19.48 19.93 -23.79
N ILE A 100 18.46 20.25 -23.01
CA ILE A 100 17.41 19.32 -22.58
C ILE A 100 16.14 19.65 -23.35
N ASP A 101 15.67 18.70 -24.16
CA ASP A 101 14.40 18.81 -24.86
C ASP A 101 13.48 17.66 -24.46
N LEU A 102 12.42 17.98 -23.72
CA LEU A 102 11.44 17.01 -23.24
C LEU A 102 10.35 16.72 -24.27
N ARG A 103 10.21 17.54 -25.32
CA ARG A 103 9.17 17.37 -26.35
C ARG A 103 9.32 16.06 -27.12
N GLY A 104 10.53 15.48 -27.14
CA GLY A 104 10.81 14.20 -27.79
C GLY A 104 10.25 12.97 -27.09
N TRP A 105 9.67 13.07 -25.90
CA TRP A 105 9.13 11.92 -25.17
C TRP A 105 7.70 11.58 -25.57
N PHE A 106 7.48 10.33 -25.99
CA PHE A 106 6.20 9.78 -26.38
C PHE A 106 5.89 8.49 -25.62
N ARG A 107 4.65 8.36 -25.14
CA ARG A 107 4.08 7.09 -24.71
C ARG A 107 3.52 6.37 -25.93
N VAL A 108 3.91 5.11 -26.11
CA VAL A 108 3.47 4.25 -27.21
C VAL A 108 2.65 3.12 -26.63
N LYS A 109 1.38 3.00 -27.03
CA LYS A 109 0.46 1.94 -26.58
C LYS A 109 0.18 0.96 -27.72
N PHE A 110 0.17 -0.33 -27.38
CA PHE A 110 -0.12 -1.43 -28.30
C PHE A 110 -1.54 -1.96 -28.10
N ALA A 111 -2.11 -2.57 -29.14
CA ALA A 111 -3.46 -3.12 -29.12
C ALA A 111 -3.65 -4.25 -28.09
N GLY A 112 -2.57 -4.97 -27.76
CA GLY A 112 -2.57 -6.07 -26.80
C GLY A 112 -1.27 -6.13 -26.00
N LYS A 113 -1.13 -7.16 -25.17
CA LYS A 113 0.11 -7.44 -24.43
C LYS A 113 1.24 -7.73 -25.42
N VAL A 114 2.43 -7.20 -25.15
CA VAL A 114 3.63 -7.40 -25.95
C VAL A 114 4.79 -7.80 -25.05
N ASP A 115 5.81 -8.43 -25.62
CA ASP A 115 7.13 -8.51 -24.99
C ASP A 115 7.76 -7.11 -25.04
N VAL A 116 7.57 -6.36 -23.95
CA VAL A 116 7.99 -4.96 -23.85
C VAL A 116 9.50 -4.81 -23.97
N GLU A 117 10.28 -5.78 -23.51
CA GLU A 117 11.74 -5.73 -23.57
C GLU A 117 12.21 -5.89 -25.03
N SER A 118 11.67 -6.88 -25.75
CA SER A 118 11.93 -7.07 -27.17
C SER A 118 11.50 -5.86 -28.01
N VAL A 119 10.33 -5.29 -27.70
CA VAL A 119 9.82 -4.10 -28.39
C VAL A 119 10.71 -2.89 -28.16
N VAL A 120 11.19 -2.67 -26.93
CA VAL A 120 12.15 -1.61 -26.62
C VAL A 120 13.43 -1.75 -27.45
N GLN A 121 13.96 -2.97 -27.59
CA GLN A 121 15.14 -3.20 -28.43
C GLN A 121 14.89 -2.91 -29.91
N GLN A 122 13.68 -3.19 -30.40
CA GLN A 122 13.31 -2.86 -31.79
C GLN A 122 13.23 -1.35 -32.02
N TYR A 123 12.64 -0.59 -31.08
CA TYR A 123 12.62 0.88 -31.16
C TYR A 123 14.03 1.49 -31.08
N LYS A 124 14.91 0.97 -30.22
CA LYS A 124 16.31 1.44 -30.11
C LYS A 124 17.12 1.32 -31.39
N ARG A 125 16.70 0.46 -32.33
CA ARG A 125 17.35 0.30 -33.64
C ARG A 125 16.87 1.32 -34.68
N LEU A 126 15.77 2.04 -34.41
CA LEU A 126 15.27 3.04 -35.34
C LEU A 126 16.15 4.30 -35.32
N ARG A 127 16.54 4.76 -36.51
CA ARG A 127 17.15 6.08 -36.66
C ARG A 127 16.16 7.14 -36.17
N GLY A 128 16.63 8.05 -35.33
CA GLY A 128 15.81 9.09 -34.74
C GLY A 128 15.25 8.77 -33.36
N VAL A 129 15.42 7.54 -32.87
CA VAL A 129 15.16 7.18 -31.48
C VAL A 129 16.43 7.42 -30.67
N ILE A 130 16.33 8.30 -29.67
CA ILE A 130 17.39 8.56 -28.69
C ILE A 130 17.38 7.46 -27.63
N ASP A 131 16.21 7.07 -27.15
CA ASP A 131 16.06 6.01 -26.15
C ASP A 131 14.64 5.41 -26.19
N ALA A 132 14.50 4.21 -25.65
CA ALA A 132 13.22 3.56 -25.39
C ALA A 132 13.31 2.76 -24.09
N GLN A 133 12.24 2.79 -23.29
CA GLN A 133 12.23 2.16 -21.97
C GLN A 133 10.85 1.54 -21.70
N PRO A 134 10.80 0.39 -21.01
CA PRO A 134 9.55 -0.10 -20.46
C PRO A 134 9.10 0.80 -19.29
N ILE A 135 7.83 0.70 -18.90
CA ILE A 135 7.32 1.40 -17.71
C ILE A 135 7.28 0.38 -16.57
N GLY A 136 8.19 0.54 -15.59
CA GLY A 136 8.23 -0.29 -14.38
C GLY A 136 7.01 -0.07 -13.50
N VAL A 137 6.52 -1.16 -12.93
CA VAL A 137 5.53 -1.17 -11.85
C VAL A 137 6.28 -1.51 -10.57
N HIS A 138 6.12 -0.64 -9.56
CA HIS A 138 6.74 -0.75 -8.24
C HIS A 138 5.63 -0.67 -7.19
N THR A 139 5.78 -1.36 -6.07
CA THR A 139 4.91 -1.17 -4.90
C THR A 139 5.18 0.20 -4.26
N VAL A 140 4.17 0.77 -3.62
CA VAL A 140 4.31 1.93 -2.72
C VAL A 140 4.01 1.37 -1.35
N LEU A 141 5.05 0.98 -0.61
CA LEU A 141 4.89 0.46 0.75
C LEU A 141 4.25 1.56 1.62
N ALA A 142 3.06 1.27 2.16
CA ALA A 142 2.41 2.14 3.12
C ALA A 142 2.78 1.64 4.52
N THR A 143 3.45 2.47 5.31
CA THR A 143 3.69 2.22 6.74
C THR A 143 2.55 2.89 7.53
N PRO A 144 1.95 2.21 8.53
CA PRO A 144 0.90 2.82 9.32
C PRO A 144 1.42 4.05 10.09
N ASN A 145 0.56 5.03 10.31
CA ASN A 145 0.91 6.24 11.07
C ASN A 145 0.54 6.17 12.56
N ASP A 146 0.23 4.98 13.07
CA ASP A 146 -0.20 4.74 14.45
C ASP A 146 0.96 4.98 15.45
N ASP A 147 0.65 5.64 16.58
CA ASP A 147 1.64 6.22 17.51
C ASP A 147 2.70 5.21 18.00
N HIS A 148 2.27 3.97 18.22
CA HIS A 148 3.08 2.90 18.81
C HIS A 148 3.48 1.81 17.81
N TYR A 149 3.23 2.00 16.51
CA TYR A 149 3.63 1.02 15.49
C TYR A 149 5.12 0.67 15.54
N ALA A 150 5.97 1.68 15.78
CA ALA A 150 7.42 1.50 15.86
C ALA A 150 7.87 0.62 17.06
N ASP A 151 7.01 0.43 18.07
CA ASP A 151 7.29 -0.44 19.22
C ASP A 151 6.90 -1.91 18.94
N GLN A 152 6.17 -2.18 17.85
CA GLN A 152 5.64 -3.50 17.49
C GLN A 152 6.61 -4.30 16.63
N TRP A 153 7.74 -4.68 17.24
CA TRP A 153 8.82 -5.45 16.61
C TRP A 153 8.37 -6.71 15.86
N HIS A 154 7.26 -7.32 16.29
CA HIS A 154 6.74 -8.55 15.70
C HIS A 154 6.02 -8.33 14.37
N LEU A 155 5.66 -7.08 14.02
CA LEU A 155 5.03 -6.75 12.74
C LEU A 155 6.05 -6.48 11.65
N ASN A 156 7.15 -5.80 11.99
CA ASN A 156 8.21 -5.45 11.05
C ASN A 156 9.49 -5.04 11.79
N GLN A 157 10.64 -5.59 11.42
CA GLN A 157 11.96 -5.18 11.89
C GLN A 157 13.08 -5.53 10.90
N ASP A 158 14.15 -4.72 10.90
CA ASP A 158 15.27 -4.82 9.95
C ASP A 158 16.01 -6.19 9.94
N ASN A 159 15.85 -7.00 10.98
CA ASN A 159 16.52 -8.29 11.10
C ASN A 159 15.69 -9.48 10.60
N ASP A 160 14.49 -9.22 10.05
CA ASP A 160 13.63 -10.21 9.40
C ASP A 160 13.21 -11.36 10.35
N HIS A 161 13.02 -11.02 11.63
CA HIS A 161 12.49 -11.93 12.65
C HIS A 161 11.06 -11.52 13.06
N ASP A 162 10.23 -11.19 12.09
CA ASP A 162 8.85 -10.73 12.26
C ASP A 162 7.89 -11.59 11.42
N VAL A 163 6.71 -11.05 11.11
CA VAL A 163 5.65 -11.74 10.37
C VAL A 163 5.42 -11.15 8.97
N ASP A 164 6.32 -10.29 8.49
CA ASP A 164 6.22 -9.59 7.21
C ASP A 164 4.87 -8.87 7.03
N ALA A 165 4.43 -8.15 8.08
CA ALA A 165 3.10 -7.52 8.06
C ALA A 165 2.95 -6.45 6.96
N PRO A 166 3.93 -5.54 6.73
CA PRO A 166 3.87 -4.57 5.62
C PRO A 166 3.72 -5.22 4.25
N GLU A 167 4.43 -6.31 4.01
CA GLU A 167 4.39 -7.07 2.77
C GLU A 167 3.04 -7.76 2.59
N ALA A 168 2.47 -8.27 3.68
CA ALA A 168 1.12 -8.85 3.67
C ALA A 168 0.05 -7.77 3.39
N TRP A 169 0.18 -6.58 3.96
CA TRP A 169 -0.74 -5.45 3.78
C TRP A 169 -0.78 -4.91 2.35
N ASP A 170 0.29 -5.09 1.56
CA ASP A 170 0.28 -4.82 0.12
C ASP A 170 -0.66 -5.76 -0.66
N ILE A 171 -1.09 -6.88 -0.06
CA ILE A 171 -2.02 -7.87 -0.63
C ILE A 171 -3.41 -7.75 -0.01
N GLU A 172 -3.49 -7.78 1.32
CA GLU A 172 -4.72 -7.76 2.11
C GLU A 172 -4.45 -7.15 3.49
N THR A 173 -5.27 -6.19 3.91
CA THR A 173 -5.11 -5.48 5.19
C THR A 173 -6.15 -5.89 6.24
N GLY A 174 -7.21 -6.59 5.83
CA GLY A 174 -8.31 -7.04 6.66
C GLY A 174 -9.64 -6.95 5.90
N ASP A 175 -10.55 -7.86 6.23
CA ASP A 175 -11.89 -7.90 5.63
C ASP A 175 -12.95 -7.88 6.75
N GLU A 176 -13.85 -6.90 6.70
CA GLU A 176 -14.96 -6.73 7.66
C GLU A 176 -15.95 -7.92 7.67
N GLN A 177 -15.93 -8.77 6.65
CA GLN A 177 -16.73 -9.99 6.61
C GLN A 177 -16.13 -11.11 7.45
N VAL A 178 -14.86 -11.01 7.84
CA VAL A 178 -14.20 -11.97 8.71
C VAL A 178 -14.42 -11.56 10.16
N ILE A 179 -15.07 -12.44 10.92
CA ILE A 179 -15.32 -12.26 12.34
C ILE A 179 -14.39 -13.19 13.12
N VAL A 180 -13.72 -12.63 14.13
CA VAL A 180 -12.84 -13.37 15.04
C VAL A 180 -13.37 -13.23 16.47
N SER A 181 -13.78 -14.34 17.07
CA SER A 181 -14.24 -14.36 18.46
C SER A 181 -13.06 -14.44 19.41
N ILE A 182 -13.01 -13.55 20.40
CA ILE A 182 -12.01 -13.53 21.46
C ILE A 182 -12.63 -14.08 22.73
N LEU A 183 -12.24 -15.31 23.06
CA LEU A 183 -12.65 -16.02 24.27
C LEU A 183 -11.59 -15.78 25.35
N ASP A 184 -11.76 -14.73 26.15
CA ASP A 184 -10.73 -14.26 27.08
C ASP A 184 -11.35 -13.56 28.31
N THR A 185 -10.65 -12.61 28.94
CA THR A 185 -11.15 -11.80 30.07
C THR A 185 -12.18 -10.74 29.68
N GLY A 186 -12.71 -10.82 28.46
CA GLY A 186 -13.54 -9.80 27.82
C GLY A 186 -12.73 -8.92 26.88
N VAL A 187 -13.37 -7.90 26.30
CA VAL A 187 -12.68 -6.88 25.49
C VAL A 187 -13.14 -5.50 25.93
N ARG A 188 -12.22 -4.55 26.05
CA ARG A 188 -12.54 -3.13 26.16
C ARG A 188 -13.00 -2.60 24.80
N TYR A 189 -14.18 -3.04 24.38
CA TYR A 189 -14.74 -2.76 23.05
C TYR A 189 -14.97 -1.27 22.77
N PHE A 190 -15.01 -0.45 23.83
CA PHE A 190 -15.06 1.01 23.75
C PHE A 190 -13.68 1.69 23.70
N HIS A 191 -12.58 0.93 23.53
CA HIS A 191 -11.26 1.50 23.28
C HIS A 191 -11.22 2.11 21.88
N LYS A 192 -10.74 3.35 21.71
CA LYS A 192 -10.82 4.07 20.43
C LYS A 192 -10.16 3.36 19.25
N ASP A 193 -9.10 2.60 19.53
CA ASP A 193 -8.36 1.84 18.52
C ASP A 193 -9.06 0.53 18.10
N LEU A 194 -10.15 0.15 18.79
CA LEU A 194 -10.98 -1.01 18.48
C LEU A 194 -12.41 -0.59 18.14
N GLY A 195 -13.04 0.24 18.98
CA GLY A 195 -14.41 0.69 18.83
C GLY A 195 -14.61 1.96 18.00
N GLY A 196 -13.52 2.63 17.60
CA GLY A 196 -13.56 3.83 16.76
C GLY A 196 -13.63 5.14 17.54
N ALA A 197 -13.60 6.26 16.81
CA ALA A 197 -13.41 7.60 17.37
C ALA A 197 -14.45 8.04 18.43
N ASN A 198 -15.70 7.57 18.29
CA ASN A 198 -16.80 7.90 19.20
C ASN A 198 -16.85 6.99 20.43
N ALA A 199 -16.10 5.89 20.41
CA ALA A 199 -16.08 4.94 21.51
C ALA A 199 -15.52 5.60 22.79
N SER A 200 -16.23 5.39 23.88
CA SER A 200 -15.90 5.96 25.19
C SER A 200 -16.35 5.04 26.32
N TYR A 201 -15.60 5.04 27.42
CA TYR A 201 -16.02 4.37 28.65
C TYR A 201 -17.37 4.89 29.17
N ASP A 202 -17.64 6.20 29.01
CA ASP A 202 -18.86 6.84 29.51
C ASP A 202 -20.08 6.55 28.63
N THR A 203 -19.86 6.25 27.34
CA THR A 203 -20.90 5.93 26.34
C THR A 203 -20.48 4.68 25.56
N PRO A 204 -20.45 3.51 26.22
CA PRO A 204 -19.83 2.30 25.67
C PRO A 204 -20.61 1.70 24.49
N THR A 205 -21.79 2.23 24.17
CA THR A 205 -22.63 1.76 23.06
C THR A 205 -22.30 2.41 21.70
N ASP A 206 -21.53 3.50 21.66
CA ASP A 206 -21.17 4.21 20.43
C ASP A 206 -19.92 3.60 19.77
N VAL A 207 -20.03 2.32 19.40
CA VAL A 207 -18.95 1.48 18.90
C VAL A 207 -19.24 1.09 17.45
N ASP A 208 -18.33 1.43 16.55
CA ASP A 208 -18.47 1.17 15.10
C ASP A 208 -17.13 0.83 14.41
N GLY A 209 -16.04 0.73 15.19
CA GLY A 209 -14.69 0.39 14.72
C GLY A 209 -14.54 -1.04 14.20
N ASN A 210 -13.46 -1.72 14.57
CA ASN A 210 -13.21 -3.13 14.29
C ASN A 210 -13.86 -4.10 15.30
N MET A 211 -14.85 -3.64 16.07
CA MET A 211 -15.70 -4.53 16.88
C MET A 211 -16.84 -5.09 16.03
N TRP A 212 -17.18 -6.36 16.27
CA TRP A 212 -18.38 -6.98 15.73
C TRP A 212 -19.62 -6.44 16.46
N ILE A 213 -20.69 -6.22 15.70
CA ILE A 213 -21.96 -5.72 16.20
C ILE A 213 -23.07 -6.68 15.76
N ASN A 214 -23.83 -7.22 16.72
CA ASN A 214 -25.09 -7.89 16.43
C ASN A 214 -26.14 -6.83 16.11
N TRP A 215 -26.36 -6.55 14.82
CA TRP A 215 -27.33 -5.54 14.42
C TRP A 215 -28.79 -5.91 14.67
N ALA A 216 -29.08 -7.19 14.91
CA ALA A 216 -30.41 -7.63 15.32
C ALA A 216 -30.72 -7.11 16.72
N GLU A 217 -29.86 -7.41 17.70
CA GLU A 217 -29.98 -6.91 19.08
C GLU A 217 -29.77 -5.40 19.17
N LYS A 218 -28.76 -4.84 18.48
CA LYS A 218 -28.44 -3.40 18.57
C LYS A 218 -29.60 -2.50 18.13
N ASN A 219 -30.41 -2.95 17.17
CA ASN A 219 -31.60 -2.25 16.68
C ASN A 219 -32.91 -2.87 17.23
N GLY A 220 -32.77 -3.83 18.14
CA GLY A 220 -33.82 -4.65 18.71
C GLY A 220 -34.60 -3.95 19.82
N VAL A 221 -35.31 -4.75 20.60
CA VAL A 221 -36.10 -4.32 21.74
C VAL A 221 -35.33 -4.66 23.02
N ASP A 222 -34.95 -3.62 23.75
CA ASP A 222 -34.29 -3.73 25.07
C ASP A 222 -34.95 -4.80 25.96
N GLY A 223 -34.15 -5.77 26.41
CA GLY A 223 -34.56 -6.91 27.21
C GLY A 223 -35.18 -8.08 26.43
N VAL A 224 -35.04 -8.12 25.11
CA VAL A 224 -35.52 -9.20 24.23
C VAL A 224 -34.33 -9.80 23.47
N ASP A 225 -34.33 -11.13 23.35
CA ASP A 225 -33.46 -11.85 22.41
C ASP A 225 -34.13 -11.77 21.02
N ASP A 226 -33.71 -10.81 20.20
CA ASP A 226 -34.32 -10.47 18.92
C ASP A 226 -33.90 -11.41 17.78
N ASP A 227 -32.71 -12.00 17.87
CA ASP A 227 -32.22 -12.98 16.89
C ASP A 227 -32.53 -14.45 17.26
N GLY A 228 -32.98 -14.70 18.49
CA GLY A 228 -33.38 -16.00 19.00
C GLY A 228 -32.21 -16.93 19.32
N ASN A 229 -31.03 -16.39 19.60
CA ASN A 229 -29.81 -17.16 19.85
C ASN A 229 -29.69 -17.66 21.31
N GLY A 230 -30.56 -17.19 22.21
CA GLY A 230 -30.59 -17.53 23.63
C GLY A 230 -29.91 -16.51 24.55
N TYR A 231 -29.39 -15.42 24.01
CA TYR A 231 -28.68 -14.35 24.70
C TYR A 231 -29.41 -13.02 24.48
N VAL A 232 -29.90 -12.42 25.55
CA VAL A 232 -30.70 -11.18 25.47
C VAL A 232 -29.78 -9.98 25.28
N ASP A 233 -30.00 -9.17 24.25
CA ASP A 233 -29.27 -7.93 23.98
C ASP A 233 -27.74 -8.12 23.76
N ASP A 234 -27.28 -9.25 23.18
CA ASP A 234 -25.86 -9.60 22.96
C ASP A 234 -25.16 -8.81 21.82
N TRP A 235 -25.38 -7.50 21.80
CA TRP A 235 -25.05 -6.61 20.68
C TRP A 235 -23.56 -6.49 20.34
N VAL A 236 -22.64 -6.80 21.26
CA VAL A 236 -21.17 -6.73 21.05
C VAL A 236 -20.46 -8.05 21.39
N GLY A 237 -21.25 -9.09 21.68
CA GLY A 237 -20.81 -10.35 22.25
C GLY A 237 -21.47 -10.62 23.60
N TRP A 238 -20.87 -11.48 24.41
CA TRP A 238 -21.52 -12.03 25.60
C TRP A 238 -20.52 -12.33 26.73
N ASP A 239 -20.98 -12.15 27.97
CA ASP A 239 -20.27 -12.56 29.16
C ASP A 239 -20.83 -13.87 29.75
N PHE A 240 -19.99 -14.89 29.81
CA PHE A 240 -20.34 -16.22 30.31
C PHE A 240 -20.00 -16.44 31.79
N VAL A 241 -19.44 -15.45 32.48
CA VAL A 241 -18.96 -15.62 33.86
C VAL A 241 -20.13 -15.76 34.84
N ASP A 242 -20.17 -16.87 35.58
CA ASP A 242 -21.32 -17.26 36.41
C ASP A 242 -21.05 -17.52 37.91
N ASP A 243 -19.80 -17.37 38.39
CA ASP A 243 -19.41 -17.56 39.81
C ASP A 243 -17.93 -17.18 40.08
N ALA A 244 -17.54 -15.94 39.82
CA ALA A 244 -16.17 -15.43 39.99
C ALA A 244 -15.85 -14.97 41.41
N GLY A 245 -16.87 -14.82 42.27
CA GLY A 245 -16.78 -14.14 43.56
C GLY A 245 -16.32 -14.95 44.78
N ASP A 246 -15.76 -16.17 44.66
CA ASP A 246 -15.28 -16.90 45.84
C ASP A 246 -14.26 -16.08 46.64
N PHE A 247 -14.31 -16.20 47.96
CA PHE A 247 -13.53 -15.47 48.97
C PHE A 247 -12.01 -15.48 48.71
N PHE A 248 -11.51 -16.44 47.94
CA PHE A 248 -10.09 -16.55 47.59
C PHE A 248 -9.66 -15.69 46.39
N TYR A 249 -10.60 -15.20 45.57
CA TYR A 249 -10.31 -14.46 44.34
C TYR A 249 -11.37 -13.37 44.11
N PRO A 250 -11.31 -12.22 44.80
CA PRO A 250 -12.26 -11.14 44.58
C PRO A 250 -12.17 -10.64 43.13
N VAL A 251 -13.34 -10.43 42.53
CA VAL A 251 -13.51 -9.75 41.24
C VAL A 251 -12.96 -8.32 41.30
N TYR A 252 -12.57 -7.76 40.16
CA TYR A 252 -12.08 -6.39 40.09
C TYR A 252 -13.19 -5.39 40.47
N PRO A 253 -12.83 -4.21 41.01
CA PRO A 253 -13.82 -3.19 41.33
C PRO A 253 -14.66 -2.79 40.10
N GLY A 254 -15.97 -3.02 40.18
CA GLY A 254 -16.93 -2.69 39.12
C GLY A 254 -17.30 -3.85 38.19
N GLU A 255 -16.67 -5.01 38.36
CA GLU A 255 -16.99 -6.26 37.67
C GLU A 255 -18.17 -6.96 38.38
N ASP A 256 -19.16 -7.41 37.62
CA ASP A 256 -20.11 -8.45 38.00
C ASP A 256 -19.41 -9.80 37.85
N GLY A 257 -19.33 -10.51 38.97
CA GLY A 257 -18.67 -11.81 39.03
C GLY A 257 -19.62 -12.99 38.90
N ASP A 258 -20.93 -12.77 39.06
CA ASP A 258 -21.83 -13.83 39.48
C ASP A 258 -23.08 -13.97 38.59
N ASP A 259 -23.16 -13.26 37.45
CA ASP A 259 -24.30 -13.30 36.52
C ASP A 259 -23.86 -13.14 35.06
N PRO A 260 -24.05 -14.16 34.20
CA PRO A 260 -23.80 -14.05 32.77
C PRO A 260 -24.74 -13.04 32.10
N ASP A 261 -24.20 -12.10 31.34
CA ASP A 261 -24.98 -11.03 30.71
C ASP A 261 -24.39 -10.52 29.38
N ASN A 262 -24.98 -9.44 28.86
CA ASN A 262 -24.61 -8.84 27.59
C ASN A 262 -23.42 -7.88 27.66
N ASP A 263 -22.63 -7.93 28.74
CA ASP A 263 -21.56 -7.00 29.02
C ASP A 263 -20.18 -7.67 29.09
N PRO A 264 -19.57 -8.01 27.92
CA PRO A 264 -18.27 -8.69 27.87
C PRO A 264 -17.08 -7.75 28.12
N ARG A 265 -17.22 -6.78 29.03
CA ARG A 265 -16.18 -5.78 29.33
C ARG A 265 -14.95 -6.41 29.97
N ASP A 266 -13.79 -5.94 29.52
CA ASP A 266 -12.51 -6.39 30.07
C ASP A 266 -12.05 -5.53 31.27
N PHE A 267 -11.95 -6.18 32.43
CA PHE A 267 -11.43 -5.61 33.67
C PHE A 267 -9.94 -5.92 33.92
N ASN A 268 -9.38 -6.91 33.21
CA ASN A 268 -7.99 -7.33 33.36
C ASN A 268 -7.05 -6.66 32.34
N GLY A 269 -7.46 -6.59 31.08
CA GLY A 269 -6.70 -6.05 29.96
C GLY A 269 -6.11 -7.11 29.02
N HIS A 270 -6.08 -8.39 29.43
CA HIS A 270 -5.51 -9.47 28.62
C HIS A 270 -6.28 -9.67 27.31
N GLY A 271 -7.61 -9.82 27.38
CA GLY A 271 -8.45 -9.99 26.20
C GLY A 271 -8.45 -8.77 25.28
N THR A 272 -8.42 -7.56 25.83
CA THR A 272 -8.25 -6.33 25.05
C THR A 272 -6.91 -6.31 24.30
N HIS A 273 -5.83 -6.73 24.94
CA HIS A 273 -4.52 -6.80 24.31
C HIS A 273 -4.50 -7.86 23.18
N CYS A 274 -5.12 -9.02 23.39
CA CYS A 274 -5.30 -10.03 22.35
C CYS A 274 -6.12 -9.49 21.17
N ALA A 275 -7.24 -8.80 21.42
CA ALA A 275 -8.05 -8.16 20.39
C ALA A 275 -7.25 -7.10 19.61
N GLY A 276 -6.46 -6.28 20.30
CA GLY A 276 -5.60 -5.26 19.69
C GLY A 276 -4.60 -5.85 18.69
N ASN A 277 -3.95 -6.96 19.02
CA ASN A 277 -3.00 -7.61 18.10
C ASN A 277 -3.65 -8.14 16.81
N ILE A 278 -4.96 -8.42 16.84
CA ILE A 278 -5.72 -8.94 15.70
C ILE A 278 -6.29 -7.79 14.87
N ALA A 279 -6.90 -6.81 15.51
CA ALA A 279 -7.78 -5.86 14.84
C ALA A 279 -7.73 -4.41 15.34
N ALA A 280 -6.67 -3.97 16.02
CA ALA A 280 -6.45 -2.52 16.18
C ALA A 280 -6.52 -1.82 14.79
N MET A 281 -7.10 -0.63 14.74
CA MET A 281 -7.43 0.03 13.48
C MET A 281 -6.17 0.67 12.85
N ASN A 282 -5.60 0.04 11.82
CA ASN A 282 -4.35 0.51 11.20
C ASN A 282 -4.50 1.86 10.47
N ASN A 283 -3.41 2.63 10.47
CA ASN A 283 -3.27 3.90 9.77
C ASN A 283 -4.38 4.90 10.16
N ASN A 284 -4.67 4.98 11.46
CA ASN A 284 -5.65 5.89 12.03
C ASN A 284 -4.98 7.04 12.84
N GLY A 285 -3.67 6.97 13.05
CA GLY A 285 -2.90 7.98 13.78
C GLY A 285 -3.09 7.94 15.29
N TYR A 286 -3.46 6.79 15.85
CA TYR A 286 -3.73 6.57 17.26
C TYR A 286 -3.38 5.14 17.67
N GLY A 287 -2.74 4.96 18.82
CA GLY A 287 -2.56 3.61 19.37
C GLY A 287 -1.58 2.75 18.57
N THR A 288 -2.02 1.56 18.15
CA THR A 288 -1.21 0.49 17.59
C THR A 288 -1.72 0.04 16.23
N ALA A 289 -0.91 -0.72 15.49
CA ALA A 289 -1.38 -1.46 14.33
C ALA A 289 -1.60 -2.95 14.67
N ALA A 290 -2.32 -3.64 13.82
CA ALA A 290 -2.65 -5.05 13.94
C ALA A 290 -2.49 -5.78 12.61
N VAL A 291 -2.32 -7.10 12.69
CA VAL A 291 -2.14 -7.94 11.50
C VAL A 291 -3.30 -7.79 10.52
N SER A 292 -4.53 -7.62 11.00
CA SER A 292 -5.74 -7.54 10.15
C SER A 292 -6.63 -6.35 10.49
N GLY A 293 -5.99 -5.24 10.87
CA GLY A 293 -6.64 -3.99 11.30
C GLY A 293 -7.36 -3.19 10.21
N GLY A 294 -7.25 -3.58 8.95
CA GLY A 294 -7.70 -2.80 7.80
C GLY A 294 -6.67 -1.74 7.40
N TRP A 295 -7.12 -0.67 6.74
CA TRP A 295 -6.25 0.48 6.42
C TRP A 295 -7.04 1.79 6.35
N GLY A 296 -6.81 2.67 7.31
CA GLY A 296 -7.45 3.98 7.43
C GLY A 296 -6.89 5.04 6.47
N ASP A 297 -7.48 6.24 6.50
CA ASP A 297 -7.05 7.40 5.70
C ASP A 297 -5.95 8.24 6.37
N GLY A 298 -5.41 7.76 7.50
CA GLY A 298 -4.45 8.47 8.35
C GLY A 298 -5.09 9.24 9.50
N SER A 299 -6.41 9.15 9.70
CA SER A 299 -7.11 9.81 10.80
C SER A 299 -8.02 8.86 11.59
N LEU A 300 -8.20 9.17 12.88
CA LEU A 300 -9.00 8.34 13.77
C LEU A 300 -10.47 8.38 13.32
N SER A 301 -10.90 7.26 12.75
CA SER A 301 -12.21 7.10 12.12
C SER A 301 -13.24 6.55 13.10
N VAL A 302 -14.51 6.88 12.89
CA VAL A 302 -15.62 6.32 13.66
C VAL A 302 -15.78 4.84 13.33
N SER A 303 -15.62 4.48 12.06
CA SER A 303 -15.73 3.10 11.58
C SER A 303 -14.38 2.49 11.24
N GLY A 304 -14.29 1.17 11.40
CA GLY A 304 -13.14 0.37 11.01
C GLY A 304 -13.42 -0.49 9.79
N ASN A 305 -12.39 -0.80 9.00
CA ASN A 305 -12.47 -1.61 7.79
C ASN A 305 -11.60 -2.88 7.86
N GLY A 306 -11.15 -3.26 9.06
CA GLY A 306 -10.47 -4.52 9.31
C GLY A 306 -11.43 -5.64 9.69
N VAL A 307 -10.85 -6.76 10.13
CA VAL A 307 -11.62 -7.88 10.69
C VAL A 307 -12.41 -7.44 11.92
N LYS A 308 -13.55 -8.08 12.16
CA LYS A 308 -14.43 -7.73 13.28
C LYS A 308 -14.21 -8.64 14.48
N VAL A 309 -13.93 -8.05 15.64
CA VAL A 309 -13.73 -8.78 16.90
C VAL A 309 -15.06 -8.97 17.62
N MET A 310 -15.42 -10.20 17.94
CA MET A 310 -16.55 -10.50 18.82
C MET A 310 -16.02 -10.78 20.23
N ALA A 311 -16.50 -10.03 21.23
CA ALA A 311 -16.02 -10.12 22.60
C ALA A 311 -16.77 -11.22 23.36
N LEU A 312 -16.10 -12.32 23.72
CA LEU A 312 -16.66 -13.39 24.54
C LEU A 312 -15.88 -13.48 25.85
N ARG A 313 -16.46 -12.97 26.94
CA ARG A 313 -15.83 -13.05 28.26
C ARG A 313 -16.09 -14.44 28.84
N ILE A 314 -15.02 -15.20 29.08
CA ILE A 314 -15.08 -16.56 29.68
C ILE A 314 -14.07 -16.72 30.83
N GLY A 315 -13.19 -15.74 31.03
CA GLY A 315 -12.09 -15.80 31.98
C GLY A 315 -12.42 -15.15 33.32
N TYR A 316 -12.15 -15.88 34.40
CA TYR A 316 -12.14 -15.34 35.76
C TYR A 316 -10.90 -14.47 35.98
N SER A 317 -11.09 -13.19 36.30
CA SER A 317 -10.01 -12.26 36.57
C SER A 317 -9.84 -12.06 38.07
N ALA A 318 -8.91 -12.82 38.67
CA ALA A 318 -8.67 -12.72 40.10
C ALA A 318 -7.60 -11.67 40.43
N SER A 319 -7.91 -10.74 41.35
CA SER A 319 -6.89 -9.92 41.98
C SER A 319 -6.12 -10.78 43.00
N LEU A 320 -4.82 -11.02 42.77
CA LEU A 320 -3.96 -11.43 43.87
C LEU A 320 -3.94 -10.28 44.87
N LEU A 321 -4.69 -10.43 45.98
CA LEU A 321 -4.60 -9.52 47.11
C LEU A 321 -3.12 -9.36 47.46
N ASN A 322 -2.58 -8.15 47.24
CA ASN A 322 -1.29 -7.75 47.79
C ASN A 322 -1.43 -7.76 49.32
N THR A 323 -1.17 -8.90 49.94
CA THR A 323 -0.98 -9.00 51.38
C THR A 323 0.45 -8.55 51.69
N GLY A 324 0.60 -7.29 52.11
CA GLY A 324 1.81 -6.78 52.76
C GLY A 324 2.44 -5.58 52.08
#